data_AF-A0A268EFC1-F1
#
_entry.id   AF-A0A268EFC1-F1
#
_cell.length_a   1.000
_cell.length_b   1.000
_cell.length_c   1.000
_cell.angle_alpha   90.00
_cell.angle_beta   90.00
_cell.angle_gamma   90.00
#
_symmetry.space_group_name_H-M   'P 1'
#
loop_
_entity.id
_entity.type
_entity.pdbx_description
1 polymer ?
#
loop_
_entity_poly.entity_id
_entity_poly.type
_entity_poly.pdbx_seq_one_letter_code
_entity_poly.pdbx_strand_id
1 'polypeptide(L)' 'MIKDETKIRLKKLFEEFGLRGIIFDRDTQTAIIEYFEKLNLLEKKSDSGDAIYVKAFL' A
#
# COMPACT_ATOMS: atom_id res chain seq x y z
N MET A 1 4.32 10.16 10.50
CA MET A 1 4.95 11.08 9.54
C MET A 1 5.77 10.24 8.59
N ILE A 2 5.41 10.13 7.31
CA ILE A 2 6.11 9.32 6.28
C ILE A 2 7.19 10.20 5.63
N LYS A 3 8.15 10.73 6.40
CA LYS A 3 9.07 11.74 5.85
C LYS A 3 10.34 11.17 5.23
N ASP A 4 10.68 9.90 5.48
CA ASP A 4 11.94 9.31 5.00
C ASP A 4 11.83 7.82 4.59
N GLU A 5 10.62 7.24 4.55
CA GLU A 5 10.44 5.85 4.14
C GLU A 5 10.23 5.74 2.63
N THR A 6 11.12 5.01 1.95
CA THR A 6 11.01 4.73 0.49
C THR A 6 9.90 3.75 0.16
N LYS A 7 9.28 3.13 1.16
CA LYS A 7 8.14 2.22 1.01
C LYS A 7 7.35 2.07 2.30
N ILE A 8 6.07 1.75 2.15
CA ILE A 8 5.13 1.51 3.25
C ILE A 8 4.45 0.15 3.05
N ARG A 9 4.09 -0.58 4.12
CA ARG A 9 3.27 -1.79 3.97
C ARG A 9 1.90 -1.42 3.41
N LEU A 10 1.40 -2.18 2.44
CA LEU A 10 0.09 -1.92 1.81
C LEU A 10 -1.05 -1.82 2.84
N LYS A 11 -1.07 -2.72 3.84
CA LYS A 11 -2.05 -2.66 4.93
C LYS A 11 -1.95 -1.34 5.72
N LYS A 12 -0.72 -0.91 6.04
CA LYS A 12 -0.47 0.33 6.78
C LYS A 12 -0.87 1.56 5.97
N LEU A 13 -0.69 1.53 4.65
CA LEU A 13 -1.17 2.58 3.76
C LEU A 13 -2.69 2.77 3.86
N PHE A 14 -3.47 1.68 3.82
CA PHE A 14 -4.92 1.76 4.00
C PHE A 14 -5.33 2.23 5.40
N GLU A 15 -4.64 1.79 6.44
CA GLU A 15 -4.85 2.29 7.81
C GLU A 15 -4.61 3.81 7.90
N GLU A 16 -3.54 4.31 7.29
CA GLU A 16 -3.23 5.75 7.25
C GLU A 16 -4.27 6.58 6.48
N PHE A 17 -4.84 6.03 5.40
CA PHE A 17 -5.99 6.66 4.72
C PHE A 17 -7.21 6.73 5.65
N GLY A 18 -7.51 5.63 6.37
CA GLY A 18 -8.61 5.57 7.33
C GLY A 18 -8.48 6.62 8.45
N LEU A 19 -7.27 6.81 8.98
CA LEU A 19 -6.99 7.86 9.98
C LEU A 19 -7.24 9.29 9.47
N ARG A 20 -7.27 9.48 8.15
CA ARG A 20 -7.57 10.77 7.47
C ARG A 20 -9.03 10.86 7.01
N GLY A 21 -9.87 9.91 7.38
CA GLY A 21 -11.28 9.85 7.00
C GLY A 21 -11.53 9.27 5.61
N ILE A 22 -10.51 8.69 4.95
CA ILE A 22 -10.65 8.06 3.63
C ILE A 22 -10.72 6.54 3.84
N ILE A 23 -11.93 5.98 3.69
CA ILE A 23 -12.17 4.55 3.89
C ILE A 23 -12.62 3.95 2.56
N PHE A 24 -11.97 2.86 2.16
CA PHE A 24 -12.28 2.14 0.94
C PHE A 24 -12.97 0.83 1.27
N ASP A 25 -14.03 0.51 0.53
CA ASP A 25 -14.60 -0.83 0.56
C ASP A 25 -13.64 -1.86 -0.06
N ARG A 26 -13.99 -3.14 0.06
CA ARG A 26 -13.13 -4.25 -0.40
C ARG A 26 -12.85 -4.18 -1.92
N ASP A 27 -13.85 -3.81 -2.70
CA ASP A 27 -13.75 -3.82 -4.16
C ASP A 27 -12.87 -2.65 -4.64
N THR A 28 -12.99 -1.48 -4.00
CA THR A 28 -12.11 -0.32 -4.23
C THR A 28 -10.67 -0.62 -3.78
N GLN A 29 -10.47 -1.30 -2.65
CA GLN A 29 -9.12 -1.73 -2.25
C GLN A 29 -8.50 -2.67 -3.28
N THR A 30 -9.28 -3.62 -3.82
CA THR A 30 -8.82 -4.51 -4.89
C THR A 30 -8.40 -3.73 -6.13
N ALA A 31 -9.22 -2.78 -6.58
CA ALA A 31 -8.90 -1.93 -7.73
C ALA A 31 -7.62 -1.10 -7.53
N ILE A 32 -7.39 -0.57 -6.31
CA ILE A 32 -6.16 0.15 -5.97
C ILE A 32 -4.95 -0.78 -6.05
N ILE A 33 -5.06 -2.01 -5.55
CA ILE A 33 -3.98 -3.01 -5.59
C ILE A 33 -3.63 -3.36 -7.04
N GLU A 34 -4.63 -3.67 -7.87
CA GLU A 34 -4.43 -3.96 -9.30
C GLU A 34 -3.79 -2.78 -10.04
N TYR A 35 -4.19 -1.56 -9.71
CA TYR A 35 -3.60 -0.35 -10.28
C TYR A 35 -2.13 -0.19 -9.88
N PHE A 36 -1.80 -0.37 -8.61
CA PHE A 36 -0.41 -0.31 -8.13
C PHE A 36 0.46 -1.42 -8.72
N GLU A 37 -0.10 -2.61 -8.95
CA GLU A 37 0.60 -3.71 -9.63
C GLU A 37 0.92 -3.35 -11.10
N LYS A 38 -0.04 -2.78 -11.84
CA LYS A 38 0.18 -2.28 -13.21
C LYS A 38 1.27 -1.22 -13.31
N LEU A 39 1.44 -0.42 -12.26
CA LEU A 39 2.50 0.60 -12.16
C LEU A 39 3.83 0.07 -11.59
N ASN A 40 3.92 -1.23 -11.28
CA ASN A 40 5.10 -1.86 -10.67
C ASN A 40 5.54 -1.23 -9.33
N LEU A 41 4.56 -0.76 -8.57
CA LEU A 41 4.75 -0.13 -7.25
C LEU A 41 4.77 -1.14 -6.10
N LEU A 42 4.35 -2.38 -6.33
CA LEU A 42 4.26 -3.41 -5.29
C LEU A 42 5.54 -4.27 -5.22
N GLU A 43 6.07 -4.46 -4.01
CA GLU A 43 7.14 -5.43 -3.71
C GLU A 43 6.63 -6.50 -2.73
N LYS A 44 6.78 -7.79 -3.09
CA LYS A 44 6.47 -8.91 -2.22
C LYS A 44 7.74 -9.35 -1.49
N LYS A 45 7.73 -9.42 -0.16
CA LYS A 45 8.80 -10.03 0.65
C LYS A 45 8.31 -11.33 1.29
N SER A 46 9.05 -12.42 1.05
CA SER A 46 8.70 -13.77 1.52
C SER A 46 9.14 -14.04 2.97
N ASP A 47 10.05 -13.22 3.48
CA ASP A 47 10.88 -13.44 4.67
C ASP A 47 10.13 -13.16 5.99
N SER A 48 8.88 -12.69 5.94
CA SER A 48 8.10 -12.36 7.14
C SER A 48 6.60 -12.68 7.02
N GLY A 49 6.23 -13.58 6.11
CA GLY A 49 4.83 -13.89 5.76
C GLY A 49 4.28 -12.89 4.75
N ASP A 50 4.41 -13.22 3.47
CA ASP A 50 3.82 -12.57 2.28
C ASP A 50 3.49 -11.07 2.41
N ALA A 51 4.45 -10.29 2.92
CA ALA A 51 4.24 -8.88 3.17
C ALA A 51 4.37 -8.11 1.85
N ILE A 52 3.34 -7.34 1.51
CA ILE A 52 3.34 -6.46 0.34
C ILE A 52 3.67 -5.03 0.76
N TYR A 53 4.68 -4.45 0.11
CA TYR A 53 5.08 -3.07 0.28
C TYR A 53 4.75 -2.26 -0.96
N VAL A 54 4.35 -1.00 -0.76
CA VAL A 54 4.12 0.00 -1.81
C VAL A 54 5.31 0.94 -1.82
N LYS A 55 5.99 1.06 -2.97
CA LYS A 55 7.08 2.02 -3.19
C LYS A 55 6.52 3.44 -3.15
N ALA A 56 7.21 4.35 -2.48
CA ALA A 56 6.97 5.77 -2.65
C ALA A 56 7.31 6.19 -4.09
N PHE A 57 6.50 7.06 -4.66
CA PHE A 57 6.74 7.69 -5.95
C PHE A 57 6.61 9.22 -5.76
N LEU A 58 7.43 9.98 -6.51
CA LEU A 58 7.42 11.44 -6.54
C LEU A 58 6.42 11.93 -7.57
#